data_AF-D2QLN6-F1
#
_entry.id   AF-D2QLN6-F1
#
_cell.length_a   1.000
_cell.length_b   1.000
_cell.length_c   1.000
_cell.angle_alpha   90.00
_cell.angle_beta   90.00
_cell.angle_gamma   90.00
#
_symmetry.space_group_name_H-M   'P 1'
#
loop_
_entity.id
_entity.type
_entity.pdbx_description
1 polymer ?
#
loop_
_entity_poly.entity_id
_entity_poly.type
_entity_poly.pdbx_seq_one_letter_code
_entity_poly.pdbx_strand_id
1 'polypeptide(L)'
;MRFGYILAFIVMKSTVENIKNLWFGADTPIRQYKIKLHPELWAACQRTSHDFNPPSGATHLDDYRKSDKIAFAKAVLNDLNQNRSVRKTSAYELAYSGILSASRKDYRV
;
A
#
# COMPACT_ATOMS: atom_id res chain seq x y z
N MET A 1 13.95 1.79 -36.13
CA MET A 1 12.70 1.19 -35.63
C MET A 1 12.64 1.39 -34.13
N ARG A 2 11.84 2.35 -33.66
CA ARG A 2 11.61 2.57 -32.22
C ARG A 2 10.52 1.58 -31.79
N PHE A 3 10.90 0.51 -31.08
CA PHE A 3 9.95 -0.30 -30.35
C PHE A 3 9.37 0.58 -29.25
N GLY A 4 8.21 1.17 -29.52
CA GLY A 4 7.42 1.89 -28.54
C GLY A 4 7.15 0.97 -27.37
N TYR A 5 7.52 1.44 -26.19
CA TYR A 5 7.42 0.74 -24.92
C TYR A 5 5.99 0.25 -24.65
N ILE A 6 5.64 -0.97 -25.06
CA ILE A 6 4.51 -1.74 -24.49
C ILE A 6 4.97 -2.40 -23.19
N LEU A 7 5.69 -1.64 -22.36
CA LEU A 7 5.70 -1.85 -20.92
C LEU A 7 4.82 -0.74 -20.37
N ALA A 8 3.53 -0.85 -20.68
CA ALA A 8 2.53 -0.39 -19.73
C ALA A 8 2.87 -1.13 -18.45
N PHE A 9 3.62 -0.45 -17.58
CA PHE A 9 3.91 -0.85 -16.21
C PHE A 9 2.60 -1.43 -15.68
N ILE A 10 2.52 -2.76 -15.53
CA ILE A 10 1.31 -3.42 -15.02
C ILE A 10 1.27 -3.08 -13.54
N VAL A 11 0.91 -1.84 -13.24
CA VAL A 11 0.67 -1.36 -11.91
C VAL A 11 -0.69 -1.92 -11.54
N MET A 12 -0.68 -2.96 -10.73
CA MET A 12 -1.90 -3.52 -10.18
C MET A 12 -2.60 -2.43 -9.38
N LYS A 13 -3.84 -2.11 -9.74
CA LYS A 13 -4.67 -1.23 -8.93
C LYS A 13 -4.91 -1.90 -7.58
N SER A 14 -4.74 -1.17 -6.49
CA SER A 14 -5.15 -1.59 -5.15
C SER A 14 -6.68 -1.62 -5.09
N THR A 15 -7.27 -2.72 -5.54
CA THR A 15 -8.71 -3.00 -5.42
C THR A 15 -8.92 -4.15 -4.45
N VAL A 16 -10.14 -4.26 -3.91
CA VAL A 16 -10.51 -5.34 -2.98
C VAL A 16 -10.20 -6.72 -3.58
N GLU A 17 -10.54 -6.94 -4.86
CA GLU A 17 -10.32 -8.21 -5.54
C GLU A 17 -8.83 -8.52 -5.72
N ASN A 18 -8.04 -7.52 -6.13
CA ASN A 18 -6.60 -7.69 -6.33
C ASN A 18 -5.87 -7.97 -5.01
N ILE A 19 -6.25 -7.28 -3.92
CA ILE A 19 -5.69 -7.53 -2.59
C ILE A 19 -6.04 -8.93 -2.11
N LYS A 20 -7.32 -9.32 -2.26
CA LYS A 20 -7.78 -10.66 -1.89
C LYS A 20 -6.99 -11.74 -2.61
N ASN A 21 -6.81 -11.60 -3.93
CA ASN A 21 -6.09 -12.57 -4.75
C ASN A 21 -4.57 -12.54 -4.49
N LEU A 22 -4.01 -11.38 -4.11
CA LEU A 22 -2.61 -11.27 -3.73
C LEU A 22 -2.33 -11.97 -2.39
N TRP A 23 -3.20 -11.77 -1.39
CA TRP A 23 -2.98 -12.26 -0.03
C TRP A 23 -3.45 -13.71 0.17
N PHE A 24 -4.66 -14.04 -0.28
CA PHE A 24 -5.28 -15.36 -0.10
C PHE A 24 -5.16 -16.28 -1.32
N GLY A 25 -4.53 -15.81 -2.41
CA GLY A 25 -4.32 -16.64 -3.60
C GLY A 25 -3.26 -17.71 -3.37
N ALA A 26 -3.20 -18.73 -4.23
CA ALA A 26 -2.18 -19.79 -4.15
C ALA A 26 -0.76 -19.25 -4.36
N ASP A 27 0.23 -19.94 -3.79
CA ASP A 27 1.64 -19.59 -4.01
C ASP A 27 2.09 -19.98 -5.41
N THR A 28 2.08 -19.00 -6.30
CA THR A 28 2.43 -19.16 -7.71
C THR A 28 3.54 -18.18 -8.09
N PRO A 29 4.38 -18.49 -9.10
CA PRO A 29 5.37 -17.56 -9.60
C PRO A 29 4.77 -16.20 -10.01
N ILE A 30 3.53 -16.22 -10.53
CA ILE A 30 2.78 -15.02 -10.89
C ILE A 30 2.47 -14.17 -9.65
N ARG A 31 2.08 -14.79 -8.52
CA ARG A 31 1.84 -14.09 -7.26
C ARG A 31 3.14 -13.47 -6.73
N GLN A 32 4.23 -14.23 -6.71
CA GLN A 32 5.54 -13.75 -6.28
C GLN A 32 6.02 -12.56 -7.13
N TYR A 33 5.80 -12.61 -8.44
CA TYR A 33 6.09 -11.49 -9.33
C TYR A 33 5.25 -10.24 -8.99
N LYS A 34 3.94 -10.40 -8.72
CA LYS A 34 3.08 -9.29 -8.28
C LYS A 34 3.51 -8.69 -6.94
N ILE A 35 3.97 -9.51 -6.00
CA ILE A 35 4.52 -9.05 -4.72
C ILE A 35 5.77 -8.19 -4.95
N LYS A 36 6.68 -8.63 -5.81
CA LYS A 36 7.90 -7.87 -6.16
C LYS A 36 7.60 -6.53 -6.82
N LEU A 37 6.54 -6.44 -7.62
CA LEU A 37 6.11 -5.19 -8.25
C LEU A 37 5.40 -4.22 -7.30
N HIS A 38 4.81 -4.73 -6.21
CA HIS A 38 3.98 -3.97 -5.27
C HIS A 38 4.38 -4.22 -3.81
N PRO A 39 5.65 -3.93 -3.43
CA PRO A 39 6.14 -4.17 -2.07
C PRO A 39 5.36 -3.38 -1.02
N GLU A 40 4.89 -2.16 -1.34
CA GLU A 40 4.08 -1.34 -0.44
C GLU A 40 2.71 -1.96 -0.15
N LEU A 41 2.09 -2.59 -1.15
CA LEU A 41 0.82 -3.28 -1.00
C LEU A 41 1.00 -4.54 -0.15
N TRP A 42 2.07 -5.29 -0.38
CA TRP A 42 2.41 -6.46 0.41
C TRP A 42 2.66 -6.10 1.88
N ALA A 43 3.46 -5.05 2.13
CA ALA A 43 3.72 -4.56 3.48
C ALA A 43 2.43 -4.11 4.20
N ALA A 44 1.50 -3.46 3.49
CA ALA A 44 0.20 -3.09 4.04
C ALA A 44 -0.64 -4.32 4.41
N CYS A 45 -0.65 -5.36 3.57
CA CYS A 45 -1.29 -6.62 3.91
C CYS A 45 -0.68 -7.26 5.17
N GLN A 46 0.66 -7.31 5.26
CA GLN A 46 1.35 -7.86 6.43
C GLN A 46 0.98 -7.11 7.71
N ARG A 47 1.05 -5.77 7.70
CA ARG A 47 0.65 -4.94 8.85
C ARG A 47 -0.80 -5.19 9.23
N THR A 48 -1.71 -5.15 8.26
CA THR A 48 -3.14 -5.39 8.50
C THR A 48 -3.37 -6.78 9.08
N SER A 49 -2.65 -7.81 8.63
CA SER A 49 -2.83 -9.18 9.16
C SER A 49 -2.50 -9.35 10.63
N HIS A 50 -1.66 -8.48 11.19
CA HIS A 50 -1.31 -8.53 12.61
C HIS A 50 -2.45 -7.99 13.49
N ASP A 51 -3.12 -6.93 13.05
CA ASP A 51 -4.12 -6.21 13.85
C ASP A 51 -5.58 -6.50 13.44
N PHE A 52 -5.77 -7.26 12.36
CA PHE A 52 -7.10 -7.51 11.81
C PHE A 52 -7.84 -8.60 12.59
N ASN A 53 -9.02 -8.23 13.10
CA ASN A 53 -9.96 -9.16 13.70
C ASN A 53 -11.09 -9.48 12.70
N PRO A 54 -11.21 -10.73 12.21
CA PRO A 54 -12.24 -11.08 11.24
C PRO A 54 -13.64 -11.05 11.87
N PRO A 55 -14.66 -10.57 11.15
CA PRO A 55 -16.03 -10.47 11.67
C PRO A 55 -16.67 -11.83 11.95
N SER A 56 -16.20 -12.91 11.34
CA SER A 56 -16.63 -14.27 11.66
C SER A 56 -16.06 -14.82 12.96
N GLY A 57 -15.02 -14.19 13.53
CA GLY A 57 -14.25 -14.72 14.66
C GLY A 57 -13.25 -15.82 14.29
N ALA A 58 -12.98 -16.05 13.00
CA ALA A 58 -11.97 -17.02 12.55
C ALA A 58 -10.57 -16.70 13.11
N THR A 59 -9.86 -17.69 13.63
CA THR A 59 -8.50 -17.54 14.15
C THR A 59 -7.42 -17.81 13.11
N HIS A 60 -7.69 -18.66 12.13
CA HIS A 60 -6.74 -19.00 11.06
C HIS A 60 -7.18 -18.44 9.71
N LEU A 61 -6.19 -18.06 8.88
CA LEU A 61 -6.44 -17.51 7.54
C LEU A 61 -7.21 -18.48 6.63
N ASP A 62 -7.01 -19.78 6.82
CA ASP A 62 -7.70 -20.82 6.06
C ASP A 62 -9.21 -20.89 6.37
N ASP A 63 -9.60 -20.49 7.59
CA ASP A 63 -10.99 -20.45 8.05
C ASP A 63 -11.73 -19.18 7.61
N TYR A 64 -11.04 -18.23 6.98
CA TYR A 64 -11.64 -16.96 6.58
C TYR A 64 -12.73 -17.19 5.54
N ARG A 65 -13.94 -16.75 5.87
CA ARG A 65 -15.07 -16.73 4.97
C ARG A 65 -14.89 -15.64 3.92
N LYS A 66 -15.74 -15.68 2.89
CA LYS A 66 -15.79 -14.65 1.85
C LYS A 66 -15.94 -13.25 2.45
N SER A 67 -16.77 -13.09 3.50
CA SER A 67 -16.95 -11.84 4.23
C SER A 67 -15.66 -11.34 4.87
N ASP A 68 -14.91 -12.23 5.52
CA ASP A 68 -13.67 -11.89 6.22
C ASP A 68 -12.59 -11.46 5.25
N LYS A 69 -12.46 -12.18 4.12
CA LYS A 69 -11.52 -11.83 3.04
C LYS A 69 -11.83 -10.46 2.44
N ILE A 70 -13.11 -10.10 2.29
CA ILE A 70 -13.53 -8.78 1.81
C ILE A 70 -13.23 -7.70 2.87
N ALA A 71 -13.54 -7.97 4.14
CA ALA A 71 -13.30 -7.05 5.24
C ALA A 71 -11.80 -6.76 5.41
N PHE A 72 -10.97 -7.80 5.32
CA PHE A 72 -9.52 -7.70 5.33
C PHE A 72 -9.02 -6.81 4.18
N ALA A 73 -9.45 -7.09 2.95
CA ALA A 73 -9.02 -6.31 1.80
C ALA A 73 -9.45 -4.83 1.89
N LYS A 74 -10.61 -4.53 2.48
CA LYS A 74 -11.03 -3.15 2.78
C LYS A 74 -10.15 -2.49 3.84
N ALA A 75 -9.78 -3.22 4.90
CA ALA A 75 -8.89 -2.73 5.94
C ALA A 75 -7.51 -2.36 5.37
N VAL A 76 -6.95 -3.22 4.49
CA VAL A 76 -5.70 -2.93 3.76
C VAL A 76 -5.81 -1.66 2.91
N LEU A 77 -6.92 -1.47 2.19
CA LEU A 77 -7.12 -0.25 1.40
C LEU A 77 -7.15 1.01 2.26
N ASN A 78 -7.78 0.91 3.43
CA ASN A 78 -7.82 2.02 4.37
C ASN A 78 -6.41 2.37 4.89
N ASP A 79 -5.62 1.37 5.28
CA ASP A 79 -4.22 1.55 5.71
C ASP A 79 -3.36 2.20 4.62
N LEU A 80 -3.50 1.78 3.36
CA LEU A 80 -2.77 2.37 2.23
C LEU A 80 -3.14 3.84 2.01
N ASN A 81 -4.43 4.16 2.09
CA ASN A 81 -4.91 5.53 1.92
C ASN A 81 -4.43 6.44 3.06
N GLN A 82 -4.43 5.95 4.30
CA GLN A 82 -3.93 6.68 5.47
C GLN A 82 -2.40 6.88 5.40
N ASN A 83 -1.62 5.87 5.00
CA ASN A 83 -0.18 6.07 4.83
C ASN A 83 0.14 7.03 3.68
N ARG A 84 -0.68 7.03 2.62
CA ARG A 84 -0.50 7.95 1.49
C ARG A 84 -0.79 9.39 1.88
N SER A 85 -1.79 9.65 2.75
CA SER A 85 -2.04 10.99 3.27
C SER A 85 -0.90 11.46 4.19
N VAL A 86 -0.40 10.59 5.10
CA VAL A 86 0.72 10.93 6.00
C VAL A 86 2.01 11.26 5.22
N ARG A 87 2.30 10.56 4.11
CA ARG A 87 3.46 10.88 3.28
C ARG A 87 3.34 12.22 2.55
N LYS A 88 2.14 12.56 2.08
CA LYS A 88 1.89 13.90 1.52
C LYS A 88 2.07 14.97 2.57
N THR A 89 1.69 14.66 3.83
CA THR A 89 1.78 15.64 4.91
C THR A 89 3.21 15.92 5.37
N SER A 90 3.98 14.87 5.60
CA SER A 90 5.39 14.99 5.95
C SER A 90 6.21 15.69 4.85
N ALA A 91 5.92 15.44 3.57
CA ALA A 91 6.64 16.07 2.46
C ALA A 91 6.42 17.59 2.37
N TYR A 92 5.20 18.10 2.59
CA TYR A 92 4.99 19.55 2.60
C TYR A 92 5.65 20.19 3.83
N GLU A 93 5.63 19.53 4.99
CA GLU A 93 6.10 20.12 6.25
C GLU A 93 7.62 20.27 6.25
N LEU A 94 8.32 19.29 5.67
CA LEU A 94 9.76 19.37 5.40
C LEU A 94 10.10 20.44 4.35
N ALA A 95 9.27 20.60 3.32
CA ALA A 95 9.49 21.65 2.31
C ALA A 95 9.28 23.06 2.90
N TYR A 96 8.22 23.28 3.68
CA TYR A 96 7.94 24.57 4.32
C TYR A 96 8.97 24.95 5.38
N SER A 97 9.41 23.99 6.21
CA SER A 97 10.46 24.23 7.20
C SER A 97 11.84 24.47 6.57
N GLY A 98 12.16 23.79 5.47
CA GLY A 98 13.35 24.04 4.67
C GLY A 98 13.39 25.46 4.09
N ILE A 99 12.28 25.94 3.51
CA ILE A 99 12.18 27.29 2.93
C ILE A 99 12.28 28.39 4.02
N LEU A 100 11.64 28.20 5.17
CA LEU A 100 11.71 29.15 6.30
C LEU A 100 13.13 29.26 6.88
N SER A 101 13.91 28.18 6.87
CA SER A 101 15.31 28.19 7.32
C SER A 101 16.27 28.86 6.32
N ALA A 102 15.96 28.81 5.02
CA ALA A 102 16.75 29.45 3.97
C ALA A 102 16.58 30.99 3.92
N SER A 103 15.45 31.51 4.42
CA SER A 103 15.14 32.95 4.41
C SER A 103 15.80 33.75 5.54
N ARG A 104 16.50 33.09 6.48
CA ARG A 104 17.00 33.73 7.72
C ARG A 104 18.46 34.20 7.69
N LYS A 105 19.08 34.38 6.51
CA LYS A 105 20.51 34.76 6.37
C LYS A 105 20.81 36.16 5.82
N ASP A 106 19.83 37.00 5.52
CA ASP A 106 20.08 38.33 4.89
C ASP A 106 19.61 39.53 5.72
N TYR A 107 19.68 39.44 7.05
CA TYR A 107 19.54 40.62 7.92
C TYR A 107 20.61 40.63 9.02
N ARG A 108 21.84 40.95 8.63
CA ARG A 108 22.83 41.52 9.54
C ARG A 108 23.57 42.62 8.79
N VAL A 109 23.07 43.84 8.99
CA VAL A 109 23.74 45.12 8.68
C VAL A 109 24.87 45.31 9.70
#